data_AF-A0AAU2M7E5-F1
#
_entry.id   AF-A0AAU2M7E5-F1
#
_cell.length_a   1.000
_cell.length_b   1.000
_cell.length_c   1.000
_cell.angle_alpha   90.00
_cell.angle_beta   90.00
_cell.angle_gamma   90.00
#
_symmetry.space_group_name_H-M   'P 1'
#
loop_
_entity.id
_entity.type
_entity.pdbx_description
1 polymer ?
#
loop_
_entity_poly.entity_id
_entity_poly.type
_entity_poly.pdbx_seq_one_letter_code
_entity_poly.pdbx_strand_id
1 'polypeptide(L)'
;MNGENPQNRTGEAELDPARRAAFAQDLMRALTAYCPGSRAEPRGSLARGTADAYSDIDIAWTVPGDRFGSCLAAVRDVLEAVVPLDSLRTDPDSSSSRERRLLFAAFRGLPLFWRVDLEVGASPVAGRPGHGPGDPAAHGDDWSNPASALANAVAATKAVLRGQPQNAQGLLERGFRRIDAPDGVPGRWFADIRRLAEAAAGREPGLRPLADRVLRLTESHRAQLLWWTFPAGVRERVDGLILAGRYIQAVHAMWTSGIDPRPGLHDCVEALDGRHRELAGRMAPTGPPGRGEPGRGRPRTAPRSRGRRGGLGR
;
A
#
# COMPACT_ATOMS: atom_id res chain seq x y z
N MET A 1 4.37 -20.09 -28.84
CA MET A 1 5.09 -19.36 -27.78
C MET A 1 4.69 -17.90 -27.91
N ASN A 2 3.74 -17.46 -27.08
CA ASN A 2 3.26 -16.07 -27.12
C ASN A 2 4.28 -15.21 -26.37
N GLY A 3 5.04 -14.43 -27.12
CA GLY A 3 5.95 -13.43 -26.58
C GLY A 3 5.18 -12.26 -26.02
N GLU A 4 4.84 -12.31 -24.74
CA GLU A 4 4.47 -11.10 -24.01
C GLU A 4 5.71 -10.23 -23.83
N ASN A 5 5.63 -9.04 -24.41
CA ASN A 5 6.66 -8.01 -24.35
C ASN A 5 6.84 -7.54 -22.88
N PRO A 6 8.04 -7.61 -22.27
CA PRO A 6 8.25 -7.27 -20.85
C PRO A 6 8.05 -5.78 -20.52
N GLN A 7 7.79 -4.92 -21.51
CA GLN A 7 7.64 -3.48 -21.34
C GLN A 7 6.27 -3.02 -20.82
N ASN A 8 5.26 -3.89 -20.72
CA ASN A 8 3.96 -3.53 -20.13
C ASN A 8 3.89 -3.75 -18.60
N ARG A 9 5.04 -4.04 -17.95
CA ARG A 9 5.11 -4.29 -16.50
C ARG A 9 5.45 -3.05 -15.67
N THR A 10 5.65 -1.88 -16.27
CA THR A 10 6.00 -0.63 -15.58
C THR A 10 4.77 0.25 -15.33
N GLY A 11 3.75 -0.30 -14.69
CA GLY A 11 2.62 0.48 -14.18
C GLY A 11 2.99 1.14 -12.85
N GLU A 12 3.86 2.16 -12.84
CA GLU A 12 4.15 2.92 -11.61
C GLU A 12 2.87 3.60 -11.04
N ALA A 13 1.86 3.83 -11.89
CA ALA A 13 0.58 4.43 -11.52
C ALA A 13 -0.52 3.42 -11.14
N GLU A 14 -0.38 2.14 -11.49
CA GLU A 14 -1.45 1.16 -11.29
C GLU A 14 -1.27 0.42 -9.97
N LEU A 15 -2.06 0.81 -8.97
CA LEU A 15 -2.07 0.22 -7.63
C LEU A 15 -3.02 -0.99 -7.54
N ASP A 16 -2.85 -1.96 -8.44
CA ASP A 16 -3.63 -3.19 -8.43
C ASP A 16 -3.20 -4.15 -7.29
N PRO A 17 -4.07 -4.44 -6.30
CA PRO A 17 -3.76 -5.38 -5.23
C PRO A 17 -3.41 -6.79 -5.72
N ALA A 18 -3.96 -7.24 -6.85
CA ALA A 18 -3.67 -8.57 -7.40
C ALA A 18 -2.25 -8.63 -7.95
N ARG A 19 -1.81 -7.63 -8.73
CA ARG A 19 -0.42 -7.49 -9.16
C ARG A 19 0.56 -7.44 -7.98
N ARG A 20 0.24 -6.70 -6.91
CA ARG A 20 1.08 -6.68 -5.69
C ARG A 20 1.18 -8.07 -5.05
N ALA A 21 0.05 -8.76 -4.91
CA ALA A 21 0.02 -10.09 -4.31
C ALA A 21 0.82 -11.10 -5.13
N ALA A 22 0.71 -11.05 -6.47
CA ALA A 22 1.51 -11.88 -7.37
C ALA A 22 3.01 -11.61 -7.21
N PHE A 23 3.41 -10.33 -7.16
CA PHE A 23 4.80 -9.93 -6.95
C PHE A 23 5.34 -10.42 -5.58
N ALA A 24 4.57 -10.28 -4.50
CA ALA A 24 4.95 -10.79 -3.19
C ALA A 24 5.16 -12.32 -3.21
N GLN A 25 4.31 -13.06 -3.95
CA GLN A 25 4.46 -14.50 -4.13
C GLN A 25 5.71 -14.87 -4.92
N ASP A 26 6.06 -14.10 -5.97
CA ASP A 26 7.30 -14.30 -6.71
C ASP A 26 8.54 -14.14 -5.81
N LEU A 27 8.57 -13.10 -4.98
CA LEU A 27 9.65 -12.89 -4.00
C LEU A 27 9.75 -14.05 -3.00
N MET A 28 8.63 -14.48 -2.42
CA MET A 28 8.62 -15.60 -1.48
C MET A 28 9.09 -16.91 -2.12
N ARG A 29 8.72 -17.17 -3.39
CA ARG A 29 9.22 -18.31 -4.16
C ARG A 29 10.73 -18.25 -4.36
N ALA A 30 11.25 -17.09 -4.77
CA ALA A 30 12.70 -16.90 -4.99
C ALA A 30 13.50 -17.10 -3.69
N LEU A 31 13.06 -16.49 -2.58
CA LEU A 31 13.70 -16.64 -1.26
C LEU A 31 13.70 -18.09 -0.79
N THR A 32 12.57 -18.78 -0.90
CA THR A 32 12.44 -20.19 -0.50
C THR A 32 13.31 -21.11 -1.38
N ALA A 33 13.35 -20.86 -2.69
CA ALA A 33 14.15 -21.64 -3.62
C ALA A 33 15.66 -21.48 -3.40
N TYR A 34 16.11 -20.28 -3.01
CA TYR A 34 17.52 -20.00 -2.77
C TYR A 34 18.11 -20.80 -1.59
N CYS A 35 17.35 -20.94 -0.50
CA CYS A 35 17.83 -21.60 0.70
C CYS A 35 16.98 -22.84 1.04
N PRO A 36 17.42 -24.05 0.63
CA PRO A 36 16.83 -25.30 1.11
C PRO A 36 16.68 -25.33 2.64
N GLY A 37 15.50 -25.71 3.12
CA GLY A 37 15.15 -25.71 4.55
C GLY A 37 14.68 -24.35 5.09
N SER A 38 14.67 -23.30 4.27
CA SER A 38 14.08 -22.01 4.63
C SER A 38 12.57 -21.95 4.34
N ARG A 39 11.92 -20.92 4.86
CA ARG A 39 10.50 -20.63 4.64
C ARG A 39 10.29 -19.14 4.52
N ALA A 40 9.60 -18.69 3.47
CA ALA A 40 9.16 -17.31 3.31
C ALA A 40 7.64 -17.19 3.48
N GLU A 41 7.18 -16.18 4.21
CA GLU A 41 5.76 -15.98 4.52
C GLU A 41 5.37 -14.50 4.44
N PRO A 42 4.10 -14.19 4.08
CA PRO A 42 3.60 -12.84 4.23
C PRO A 42 3.48 -12.47 5.72
N ARG A 43 3.62 -11.19 6.01
CA ARG A 43 3.41 -10.60 7.33
C ARG A 43 2.40 -9.47 7.25
N GLY A 44 2.13 -8.85 8.40
CA GLY A 44 1.37 -7.61 8.46
C GLY A 44 -0.01 -7.69 7.79
N SER A 45 -0.30 -6.67 6.99
CA SER A 45 -1.60 -6.53 6.31
C SER A 45 -1.83 -7.60 5.24
N LEU A 46 -0.76 -8.09 4.60
CA LEU A 46 -0.84 -9.15 3.58
C LEU A 46 -1.26 -10.48 4.22
N ALA A 47 -0.64 -10.87 5.33
CA ALA A 47 -0.98 -12.09 6.04
C ALA A 47 -2.42 -12.11 6.57
N ARG A 48 -2.92 -10.94 7.02
CA ARG A 48 -4.29 -10.80 7.54
C ARG A 48 -5.36 -10.65 6.44
N GLY A 49 -4.96 -10.51 5.18
CA GLY A 49 -5.90 -10.22 4.09
C GLY A 49 -6.56 -8.84 4.17
N THR A 50 -5.95 -7.90 4.90
CA THR A 50 -6.47 -6.53 5.09
C THR A 50 -5.69 -5.48 4.30
N ALA A 51 -4.85 -5.91 3.36
CA ALA A 51 -3.96 -5.02 2.62
C ALA A 51 -4.71 -4.25 1.52
N ASP A 52 -4.70 -2.93 1.61
CA ASP A 52 -5.26 -2.03 0.59
C ASP A 52 -4.25 -1.72 -0.53
N ALA A 53 -4.65 -0.94 -1.53
CA ALA A 53 -3.80 -0.54 -2.66
C ALA A 53 -2.47 0.15 -2.27
N TYR A 54 -2.40 0.74 -1.07
CA TYR A 54 -1.27 1.51 -0.56
C TYR A 54 -0.40 0.74 0.43
N SER A 55 -0.75 -0.50 0.77
CA SER A 55 -0.01 -1.26 1.79
C SER A 55 1.33 -1.74 1.24
N ASP A 56 2.36 -1.66 2.09
CA ASP A 56 3.68 -2.24 1.86
C ASP A 56 3.60 -3.76 1.74
N ILE A 57 4.71 -4.38 1.37
CA ILE A 57 4.86 -5.82 1.24
C ILE A 57 5.74 -6.32 2.38
N ASP A 58 5.10 -6.78 3.46
CA ASP A 58 5.81 -7.36 4.59
C ASP A 58 6.06 -8.87 4.36
N ILE A 59 7.31 -9.31 4.39
CA ILE A 59 7.71 -10.72 4.23
C ILE A 59 8.63 -11.13 5.39
N ALA A 60 8.39 -12.29 5.98
CA ALA A 60 9.35 -12.96 6.86
C ALA A 60 10.02 -14.12 6.12
N TRP A 61 11.35 -14.17 6.13
CA TRP A 61 12.16 -15.25 5.59
C TRP A 61 12.95 -15.90 6.73
N THR A 62 12.50 -17.08 7.17
CA THR A 62 13.18 -17.88 8.19
C THR A 62 14.14 -18.84 7.53
N VAL A 63 15.42 -18.78 7.88
CA VAL A 63 16.51 -19.59 7.31
C VAL A 63 17.17 -20.46 8.38
N PRO A 64 17.80 -21.60 8.01
CA PRO A 64 18.65 -22.35 8.94
C PRO A 64 19.73 -21.46 9.57
N GLY A 65 19.96 -21.60 10.87
CA GLY A 65 20.83 -20.69 11.62
C GLY A 65 22.27 -20.65 11.13
N ASP A 66 22.82 -21.80 10.73
CA ASP A 66 24.15 -21.94 10.12
C ASP A 66 24.25 -21.26 8.74
N ARG A 67 23.12 -21.01 8.08
CA ARG A 67 23.05 -20.36 6.77
C ARG A 67 22.71 -18.87 6.83
N PHE A 68 22.42 -18.32 8.01
CA PHE A 68 21.95 -16.94 8.17
C PHE A 68 22.84 -15.91 7.46
N GLY A 69 24.16 -15.92 7.72
CA GLY A 69 25.10 -15.00 7.08
C GLY A 69 25.14 -15.13 5.56
N SER A 70 25.18 -16.37 5.03
CA SER A 70 25.18 -16.61 3.59
C SER A 70 23.86 -16.20 2.90
N CYS A 71 22.73 -16.33 3.60
CA CYS A 71 21.44 -15.89 3.12
C CYS A 71 21.36 -14.36 3.08
N LEU A 72 21.83 -13.68 4.13
CA LEU A 72 21.90 -12.21 4.16
C LEU A 72 22.75 -11.63 3.05
N ALA A 73 23.94 -12.19 2.83
CA ALA A 73 24.86 -11.74 1.78
C ALA A 73 24.23 -11.86 0.38
N ALA A 74 23.33 -12.81 0.17
CA ALA A 74 22.69 -13.07 -1.11
C ALA A 74 21.31 -12.42 -1.29
N VAL A 75 20.77 -11.72 -0.28
CA VAL A 75 19.43 -11.11 -0.37
C VAL A 75 19.30 -10.24 -1.62
N ARG A 76 20.31 -9.41 -1.90
CA ARG A 76 20.31 -8.54 -3.09
C ARG A 76 20.10 -9.36 -4.36
N ASP A 77 20.97 -10.35 -4.60
CA ASP A 77 20.95 -11.15 -5.83
C ASP A 77 19.64 -11.92 -5.98
N VAL A 78 19.10 -12.45 -4.88
CA VAL A 78 17.82 -13.18 -4.88
C VAL A 78 16.66 -12.26 -5.23
N LEU A 79 16.64 -11.04 -4.70
CA LEU A 79 15.58 -10.07 -5.00
C LEU A 79 15.72 -9.52 -6.44
N GLU A 80 16.94 -9.21 -6.89
CA GLU A 80 17.21 -8.70 -8.24
C GLU A 80 16.88 -9.71 -9.34
N ALA A 81 16.95 -11.01 -9.05
CA ALA A 81 16.53 -12.08 -9.95
C ALA A 81 15.01 -12.05 -10.25
N VAL A 82 14.19 -11.43 -9.38
CA VAL A 82 12.75 -11.29 -9.60
C VAL A 82 12.45 -10.00 -10.35
N VAL A 83 12.89 -8.87 -9.79
CA VAL A 83 12.78 -7.53 -10.38
C VAL A 83 14.02 -6.72 -9.99
N PRO A 84 14.60 -5.91 -10.88
CA PRO A 84 15.74 -5.06 -10.53
C PRO A 84 15.45 -4.15 -9.35
N LEU A 85 16.37 -4.10 -8.39
CA LEU A 85 16.29 -3.21 -7.24
C LEU A 85 16.62 -1.77 -7.65
N ASP A 86 15.90 -0.84 -7.05
CA ASP A 86 16.24 0.58 -7.03
C ASP A 86 17.03 0.92 -5.76
N SER A 87 16.68 0.30 -4.63
CA SER A 87 17.45 0.38 -3.39
C SER A 87 17.20 -0.85 -2.50
N LEU A 88 18.19 -1.16 -1.68
CA LEU A 88 18.11 -2.14 -0.60
C LEU A 88 18.88 -1.57 0.59
N ARG A 89 18.22 -1.48 1.74
CA ARG A 89 18.81 -0.90 2.95
C ARG A 89 18.55 -1.80 4.14
N THR A 90 19.47 -1.81 5.09
CA THR A 90 19.29 -2.52 6.36
C THR A 90 18.78 -1.55 7.41
N ASP A 91 17.80 -2.00 8.19
CA ASP A 91 17.33 -1.26 9.34
C ASP A 91 18.44 -1.13 10.40
N PRO A 92 18.77 0.09 10.86
CA PRO A 92 19.89 0.31 11.77
C PRO A 92 19.66 -0.35 13.14
N ASP A 93 18.42 -0.40 13.63
CA ASP A 93 18.10 -0.98 14.94
C ASP A 93 18.28 -2.50 14.93
N SER A 94 18.01 -3.14 13.79
CA SER A 94 18.22 -4.57 13.60
C SER A 94 19.62 -4.92 13.11
N SER A 95 20.49 -3.96 12.79
CA SER A 95 21.79 -4.16 12.12
C SER A 95 22.84 -4.90 12.96
N SER A 96 22.65 -4.98 14.28
CA SER A 96 23.57 -5.65 15.20
C SER A 96 23.15 -7.07 15.59
N SER A 97 21.88 -7.45 15.37
CA SER A 97 21.31 -8.74 15.74
C SER A 97 21.88 -9.94 14.96
N ARG A 98 22.39 -10.96 15.64
CA ARG A 98 22.99 -12.14 14.96
C ARG A 98 21.97 -13.12 14.39
N GLU A 99 20.69 -12.90 14.66
CA GLU A 99 19.63 -13.88 14.40
C GLU A 99 18.47 -13.30 13.62
N ARG A 100 18.45 -11.97 13.44
CA ARG A 100 17.38 -11.25 12.76
C ARG A 100 17.90 -9.99 12.10
N ARG A 101 17.49 -9.75 10.85
CA ARG A 101 17.72 -8.50 10.12
C ARG A 101 16.41 -8.06 9.50
N LEU A 102 16.13 -6.76 9.56
CA LEU A 102 15.08 -6.14 8.77
C LEU A 102 15.73 -5.38 7.62
N LEU A 103 15.29 -5.65 6.39
CA LEU A 103 15.73 -4.98 5.19
C LEU A 103 14.55 -4.30 4.51
N PHE A 104 14.82 -3.15 3.91
CA PHE A 104 13.85 -2.38 3.14
C PHE A 104 14.30 -2.36 1.68
N ALA A 105 13.47 -2.89 0.79
CA ALA A 105 13.75 -2.95 -0.64
C ALA A 105 12.72 -2.12 -1.42
N ALA A 106 13.23 -1.34 -2.38
CA ALA A 106 12.43 -0.70 -3.41
C ALA A 106 12.89 -1.22 -4.77
N PHE A 107 11.93 -1.44 -5.66
CA PHE A 107 12.16 -2.05 -6.97
C PHE A 107 11.92 -1.04 -8.09
N ARG A 108 12.65 -1.20 -9.18
CA ARG A 108 12.49 -0.39 -10.38
C ARG A 108 11.15 -0.71 -11.06
N GLY A 109 10.41 0.32 -11.44
CA GLY A 109 9.13 0.17 -12.15
C GLY A 109 7.96 -0.32 -11.29
N LEU A 110 8.15 -0.45 -9.96
CA LEU A 110 7.06 -0.65 -9.02
C LEU A 110 6.65 0.66 -8.35
N PRO A 111 5.36 0.82 -7.98
CA PRO A 111 4.88 1.98 -7.26
C PRO A 111 5.66 2.20 -5.96
N LEU A 112 5.97 3.47 -5.63
CA LEU A 112 6.65 3.84 -4.38
C LEU A 112 5.89 3.39 -3.12
N PHE A 113 4.58 3.13 -3.23
CA PHE A 113 3.79 2.61 -2.13
C PHE A 113 4.07 1.14 -1.81
N TRP A 114 4.66 0.37 -2.71
CA TRP A 114 4.92 -1.06 -2.52
C TRP A 114 6.38 -1.29 -2.15
N ARG A 115 6.83 -0.66 -1.06
CA ARG A 115 8.11 -1.02 -0.46
C ARG A 115 8.00 -2.43 0.10
N VAL A 116 9.07 -3.20 -0.02
CA VAL A 116 9.18 -4.52 0.61
C VAL A 116 9.93 -4.36 1.93
N ASP A 117 9.29 -4.81 3.00
CA ASP A 117 9.86 -4.90 4.34
C ASP A 117 10.15 -6.38 4.60
N LEU A 118 11.41 -6.77 4.41
CA LEU A 118 11.89 -8.16 4.49
C LEU A 118 12.57 -8.40 5.83
N GLU A 119 11.94 -9.21 6.67
CA GLU A 119 12.54 -9.71 7.91
C GLU A 119 13.22 -11.06 7.65
N VAL A 120 14.54 -11.12 7.78
CA VAL A 120 15.31 -12.37 7.72
C VAL A 120 15.60 -12.84 9.13
N GLY A 121 15.22 -14.08 9.47
CA GLY A 121 15.40 -14.66 10.80
C GLY A 121 16.06 -16.04 10.77
N ALA A 122 16.87 -16.37 11.77
CA ALA A 122 17.54 -17.67 11.94
C ALA A 122 16.66 -18.68 12.70
N SER A 123 16.70 -19.95 12.31
CA SER A 123 16.03 -21.07 13.00
C SER A 123 16.94 -22.31 13.15
N PRO A 124 16.95 -22.98 14.32
CA PRO A 124 16.34 -22.51 15.58
C PRO A 124 17.05 -21.24 16.08
N VAL A 125 16.32 -20.37 16.77
CA VAL A 125 16.89 -19.18 17.42
C VAL A 125 17.92 -19.65 18.45
N ALA A 126 19.18 -19.29 18.28
CA ALA A 126 20.28 -19.77 19.10
C ALA A 126 20.39 -18.93 20.40
N GLY A 127 19.44 -19.12 21.31
CA GLY A 127 19.49 -18.55 22.66
C GLY A 127 18.37 -17.56 22.97
N ARG A 128 18.28 -17.14 24.24
CA ARG A 128 17.26 -16.20 24.73
C ARG A 128 17.32 -14.88 23.96
N PRO A 129 16.18 -14.21 23.70
CA PRO A 129 16.17 -12.86 23.16
C PRO A 129 16.89 -11.93 24.14
N GLY A 130 18.11 -11.54 23.80
CA GLY A 130 18.97 -10.76 24.68
C GLY A 130 20.25 -10.38 23.96
N HIS A 131 20.52 -9.07 23.94
CA HIS A 131 21.69 -8.41 23.37
C HIS A 131 22.98 -9.25 23.44
N GLY A 132 23.32 -9.95 22.36
CA GLY A 132 24.70 -10.31 22.08
C GLY A 132 25.45 -9.04 21.64
N PRO A 133 26.77 -8.91 21.90
CA PRO A 133 27.55 -7.81 21.37
C PRO A 133 27.41 -7.81 19.84
N GLY A 134 26.87 -6.71 19.33
CA GLY A 134 26.60 -6.49 17.92
C GLY A 134 27.84 -6.78 17.08
N ASP A 135 27.64 -7.27 15.86
CA ASP A 135 28.72 -7.41 14.90
C ASP A 135 28.99 -6.05 14.24
N PRO A 136 30.12 -5.37 14.51
CA PRO A 136 30.43 -4.11 13.85
C PRO A 136 30.66 -4.27 12.34
N ALA A 137 30.91 -5.47 11.83
CA ALA A 137 31.02 -5.74 10.40
C ALA A 137 29.65 -5.86 9.68
N ALA A 138 28.53 -5.82 10.43
CA ALA A 138 27.18 -5.92 9.86
C ALA A 138 26.53 -4.57 9.50
N HIS A 139 27.32 -3.49 9.47
CA HIS A 139 26.86 -2.20 8.96
C HIS A 139 26.68 -2.31 7.45
N GLY A 140 25.44 -2.54 7.01
CA GLY A 140 25.07 -2.30 5.62
C GLY A 140 25.14 -0.80 5.33
N ASP A 141 25.49 -0.46 4.09
CA ASP A 141 25.45 0.92 3.62
C ASP A 141 24.02 1.54 3.73
N ASP A 142 24.01 2.87 3.93
CA ASP A 142 22.96 3.81 3.48
C ASP A 142 21.57 3.86 4.18
N TRP A 143 21.48 3.75 5.52
CA TRP A 143 20.31 4.31 6.23
C TRP A 143 20.55 5.76 6.67
N SER A 144 20.54 6.69 5.71
CA SER A 144 20.71 8.11 6.01
C SER A 144 19.43 8.74 6.57
N ASN A 145 19.59 9.77 7.39
CA ASN A 145 18.47 10.57 7.90
C ASN A 145 17.61 11.18 6.77
N PRO A 146 18.19 11.77 5.70
CA PRO A 146 17.44 12.24 4.53
C PRO A 146 16.65 11.14 3.81
N ALA A 147 17.22 9.95 3.63
CA ALA A 147 16.53 8.81 3.04
C ALA A 147 15.31 8.40 3.89
N SER A 148 15.48 8.43 5.21
CA SER A 148 14.42 8.14 6.17
C SER A 148 13.34 9.22 6.22
N ALA A 149 13.67 10.48 5.91
CA ALA A 149 12.71 11.55 5.73
C ALA A 149 11.86 11.37 4.45
N LEU A 150 12.47 10.92 3.34
CA LEU A 150 11.72 10.58 2.11
C LEU A 150 10.75 9.42 2.33
N ALA A 151 11.13 8.40 3.11
CA ALA A 151 10.22 7.33 3.50
C ALA A 151 9.00 7.85 4.29
N ASN A 152 9.21 8.82 5.19
CA ASN A 152 8.11 9.49 5.90
C ASN A 152 7.21 10.29 4.95
N ALA A 153 7.75 10.92 3.91
CA ALA A 153 6.98 11.65 2.91
C ALA A 153 6.02 10.71 2.14
N VAL A 154 6.50 9.53 1.73
CA VAL A 154 5.66 8.50 1.09
C VAL A 154 4.60 8.00 2.07
N ALA A 155 4.97 7.69 3.31
CA ALA A 155 4.03 7.22 4.33
C ALA A 155 2.97 8.27 4.67
N ALA A 156 3.34 9.56 4.73
CA ALA A 156 2.40 10.65 4.94
C ALA A 156 1.39 10.75 3.78
N THR A 157 1.86 10.62 2.54
CA THR A 157 1.00 10.55 1.35
C THR A 157 -0.03 9.42 1.51
N LYS A 158 0.41 8.20 1.86
CA LYS A 158 -0.50 7.07 2.12
C LYS A 158 -1.52 7.39 3.21
N ALA A 159 -1.09 8.01 4.31
CA ALA A 159 -1.96 8.35 5.43
C ALA A 159 -3.05 9.36 5.02
N VAL A 160 -2.70 10.39 4.24
CA VAL A 160 -3.69 11.33 3.69
C VAL A 160 -4.68 10.62 2.77
N LEU A 161 -4.20 9.76 1.86
CA LEU A 161 -5.07 9.01 0.95
C LEU A 161 -6.01 8.04 1.67
N ARG A 162 -5.64 7.59 2.87
CA ARG A 162 -6.50 6.78 3.76
C ARG A 162 -7.41 7.61 4.66
N GLY A 163 -7.38 8.93 4.55
CA GLY A 163 -8.16 9.83 5.39
C GLY A 163 -7.69 9.90 6.84
N GLN A 164 -6.38 9.79 7.05
CA GLN A 164 -5.72 9.87 8.36
C GLN A 164 -4.79 11.10 8.44
N PRO A 165 -5.32 12.34 8.34
CA PRO A 165 -4.49 13.55 8.29
C PRO A 165 -3.64 13.76 9.54
N GLN A 166 -4.11 13.36 10.73
CA GLN A 166 -3.33 13.46 11.97
C GLN A 166 -2.10 12.54 11.94
N ASN A 167 -2.25 11.32 11.41
CA ASN A 167 -1.13 10.40 11.24
C ASN A 167 -0.13 10.95 10.21
N ALA A 168 -0.63 11.53 9.11
CA ALA A 168 0.19 12.16 8.08
C ALA A 168 1.01 13.34 8.64
N GLN A 169 0.40 14.18 9.47
CA GLN A 169 1.08 15.28 10.15
C GLN A 169 2.26 14.77 10.99
N GLY A 170 2.01 13.82 11.88
CA GLY A 170 3.08 13.26 12.72
C GLY A 170 4.20 12.57 11.94
N LEU A 171 3.90 12.00 10.77
CA LEU A 171 4.91 11.46 9.84
C LEU A 171 5.78 12.56 9.23
N LEU A 172 5.17 13.66 8.76
CA LEU A 172 5.89 14.79 8.18
C LEU A 172 6.75 15.51 9.23
N GLU A 173 6.23 15.75 10.43
CA GLU A 173 6.97 16.35 11.55
C GLU A 173 8.21 15.50 11.90
N ARG A 174 8.06 14.17 11.97
CA ARG A 174 9.22 13.27 12.14
C ARG A 174 10.19 13.35 10.98
N GLY A 175 9.70 13.47 9.75
CA GLY A 175 10.52 13.65 8.55
C GLY A 175 11.38 14.91 8.62
N PHE A 176 10.79 16.05 8.92
CA PHE A 176 11.51 17.32 9.05
C PHE A 176 12.53 17.30 10.17
N ARG A 177 12.18 16.73 11.34
CA ARG A 177 13.12 16.57 12.46
C ARG A 177 14.34 15.72 12.11
N ARG A 178 14.21 14.69 11.26
CA ARG A 178 15.36 13.87 10.84
C ARG A 178 16.40 14.66 10.06
N ILE A 179 15.99 15.70 9.35
CA ILE A 179 16.88 16.51 8.50
C ILE A 179 17.14 17.91 9.08
N ASP A 180 16.87 18.10 10.38
CA ASP A 180 17.01 19.36 11.10
C ASP A 180 16.40 20.56 10.34
N ALA A 181 15.19 20.36 9.80
CA ALA A 181 14.44 21.38 9.09
C ALA A 181 13.21 21.80 9.92
N PRO A 182 12.67 23.01 9.71
CA PRO A 182 11.44 23.46 10.38
C PRO A 182 10.29 22.45 10.19
N ASP A 183 9.75 21.96 11.30
CA ASP A 183 8.79 20.86 11.36
C ASP A 183 7.32 21.32 11.44
N GLY A 184 7.06 22.62 11.25
CA GLY A 184 5.70 23.14 11.11
C GLY A 184 4.98 22.53 9.90
N VAL A 185 3.94 21.74 10.16
CA VAL A 185 3.12 21.07 9.13
C VAL A 185 1.69 21.64 9.22
N PRO A 186 1.36 22.70 8.47
CA PRO A 186 0.04 23.35 8.53
C PRO A 186 -1.10 22.51 7.90
N GLY A 187 -0.82 21.29 7.41
CA GLY A 187 -1.81 20.46 6.73
C GLY A 187 -2.00 20.84 5.25
N ARG A 188 -1.04 21.57 4.68
CA ARG A 188 -0.98 21.86 3.24
C ARG A 188 -0.30 20.67 2.56
N TRP A 189 -0.94 19.49 2.63
CA TRP A 189 -0.31 18.18 2.39
C TRP A 189 0.59 18.13 1.16
N PHE A 190 0.11 18.59 0.01
CA PHE A 190 0.89 18.66 -1.22
C PHE A 190 2.17 19.49 -1.05
N ALA A 191 2.06 20.71 -0.51
CA ALA A 191 3.21 21.60 -0.30
C ALA A 191 4.16 21.05 0.77
N ASP A 192 3.63 20.49 1.86
CA ASP A 192 4.42 19.98 2.97
C ASP A 192 5.24 18.74 2.57
N ILE A 193 4.64 17.81 1.81
CA ILE A 193 5.33 16.63 1.26
C ILE A 193 6.43 17.06 0.28
N ARG A 194 6.13 17.99 -0.63
CA ARG A 194 7.13 18.52 -1.57
C ARG A 194 8.29 19.20 -0.85
N ARG A 195 7.99 20.04 0.14
CA ARG A 195 9.00 20.73 0.96
C ARG A 195 9.92 19.75 1.65
N LEU A 196 9.38 18.65 2.20
CA LEU A 196 10.19 17.60 2.83
C LEU A 196 11.08 16.90 1.81
N ALA A 197 10.54 16.54 0.64
CA ALA A 197 11.29 15.86 -0.41
C ALA A 197 12.45 16.71 -0.95
N GLU A 198 12.21 17.98 -1.22
CA GLU A 198 13.22 18.93 -1.68
C GLU A 198 14.29 19.17 -0.62
N ALA A 199 13.89 19.35 0.64
CA ALA A 199 14.83 19.54 1.74
C ALA A 199 15.74 18.31 1.94
N ALA A 200 15.17 17.10 1.85
CA ALA A 200 15.95 15.87 1.93
C ALA A 200 16.98 15.75 0.78
N ALA A 201 16.55 16.02 -0.47
CA ALA A 201 17.47 16.00 -1.62
C ALA A 201 18.52 17.14 -1.57
N GLY A 202 18.21 18.25 -0.92
CA GLY A 202 19.18 19.33 -0.68
C GLY A 202 20.25 18.94 0.34
N ARG A 203 19.90 18.11 1.35
CA ARG A 203 20.87 17.59 2.34
C ARG A 203 21.71 16.45 1.78
N GLU A 204 21.15 15.63 0.91
CA GLU A 204 21.84 14.51 0.29
C GLU A 204 21.51 14.45 -1.22
N PRO A 205 22.35 15.07 -2.07
CA PRO A 205 22.08 15.17 -3.51
C PRO A 205 21.94 13.81 -4.21
N GLY A 206 22.59 12.76 -3.70
CA GLY A 206 22.46 11.39 -4.22
C GLY A 206 21.03 10.84 -4.16
N LEU A 207 20.17 11.39 -3.29
CA LEU A 207 18.76 11.00 -3.17
C LEU A 207 17.83 11.74 -4.13
N ARG A 208 18.34 12.64 -4.98
CA ARG A 208 17.52 13.39 -5.94
C ARG A 208 16.60 12.48 -6.78
N PRO A 209 17.04 11.35 -7.35
CA PRO A 209 16.15 10.47 -8.11
C PRO A 209 14.96 9.95 -7.28
N LEU A 210 15.18 9.60 -6.01
CA LEU A 210 14.11 9.16 -5.10
C LEU A 210 13.17 10.31 -4.75
N ALA A 211 13.71 11.49 -4.44
CA ALA A 211 12.92 12.68 -4.17
C ALA A 211 12.03 13.03 -5.38
N ASP A 212 12.55 12.96 -6.60
CA ASP A 212 11.77 13.22 -7.81
C ASP A 212 10.64 12.21 -8.00
N ARG A 213 10.85 10.94 -7.64
CA ARG A 213 9.77 9.93 -7.62
C ARG A 213 8.70 10.30 -6.58
N VAL A 214 9.09 10.77 -5.39
CA VAL A 214 8.14 11.25 -4.37
C VAL A 214 7.37 12.49 -4.86
N LEU A 215 8.04 13.43 -5.54
CA LEU A 215 7.39 14.60 -6.12
C LEU A 215 6.37 14.20 -7.19
N ARG A 216 6.72 13.28 -8.09
CA ARG A 216 5.78 12.74 -9.09
C ARG A 216 4.60 12.01 -8.46
N LEU A 217 4.86 11.20 -7.43
CA LEU A 217 3.81 10.55 -6.65
C LEU A 217 2.85 11.59 -6.05
N THR A 218 3.40 12.65 -5.47
CA THR A 218 2.63 13.72 -4.84
C THR A 218 1.80 14.50 -5.86
N GLU A 219 2.37 14.76 -7.04
CA GLU A 219 1.69 15.39 -8.18
C GLU A 219 0.52 14.54 -8.70
N SER A 220 0.76 13.24 -8.91
CA SER A 220 -0.29 12.33 -9.39
C SER A 220 -1.49 12.19 -8.43
N HIS A 221 -1.32 12.60 -7.17
CA HIS A 221 -2.36 12.58 -6.14
C HIS A 221 -2.75 14.00 -5.66
N ARG A 222 -2.40 15.05 -6.40
CA ARG A 222 -2.59 16.45 -5.99
C ARG A 222 -4.04 16.76 -5.64
N ALA A 223 -4.99 16.30 -6.44
CA ALA A 223 -6.42 16.46 -6.21
C ALA A 223 -6.90 15.81 -4.90
N GLN A 224 -6.47 14.57 -4.62
CA GLN A 224 -6.82 13.85 -3.39
C GLN A 224 -6.14 14.47 -2.17
N LEU A 225 -4.90 14.93 -2.29
CA LEU A 225 -4.20 15.64 -1.23
C LEU A 225 -4.91 16.97 -0.92
N LEU A 226 -5.31 17.72 -1.95
CA LEU A 226 -6.05 18.97 -1.79
C LEU A 226 -7.40 18.75 -1.09
N TRP A 227 -8.11 17.67 -1.42
CA TRP A 227 -9.37 17.33 -0.75
C TRP A 227 -9.23 17.31 0.77
N TRP A 228 -8.13 16.76 1.29
CA TRP A 228 -7.88 16.67 2.74
C TRP A 228 -7.33 17.95 3.38
N THR A 229 -7.06 19.00 2.60
CA THR A 229 -6.77 20.34 3.12
C THR A 229 -8.05 21.12 3.45
N PHE A 230 -9.20 20.74 2.88
CA PHE A 230 -10.47 21.39 3.22
C PHE A 230 -10.94 21.08 4.64
N PRO A 231 -11.43 22.11 5.38
CA PRO A 231 -12.09 21.89 6.66
C PRO A 231 -13.23 20.87 6.55
N ALA A 232 -13.46 20.07 7.60
CA ALA A 232 -14.47 19.01 7.60
C ALA A 232 -15.85 19.50 7.15
N GLY A 233 -16.34 20.63 7.68
CA GLY A 233 -17.63 21.21 7.28
C GLY A 233 -17.70 21.65 5.82
N VAL A 234 -16.58 22.04 5.20
CA VAL A 234 -16.54 22.33 3.75
C VAL A 234 -16.67 21.03 2.96
N ARG A 235 -15.96 19.98 3.36
CA ARG A 235 -16.01 18.66 2.69
C ARG A 235 -17.41 18.04 2.77
N GLU A 236 -18.04 18.08 3.93
CA GLU A 236 -19.42 17.62 4.14
C GLU A 236 -20.41 18.39 3.25
N ARG A 237 -20.28 19.71 3.18
CA ARG A 237 -21.09 20.56 2.30
C ARG A 237 -20.89 20.21 0.84
N VAL A 238 -19.65 20.00 0.41
CA VAL A 238 -19.31 19.63 -0.97
C VAL A 238 -19.89 18.26 -1.32
N ASP A 239 -19.74 17.26 -0.46
CA ASP A 239 -20.33 15.94 -0.67
C ASP A 239 -21.87 16.04 -0.84
N GLY A 240 -22.55 16.81 0.01
CA GLY A 240 -23.98 17.06 -0.11
C GLY A 240 -24.38 17.74 -1.43
N LEU A 241 -23.56 18.66 -1.93
CA LEU A 241 -23.78 19.32 -3.22
C LEU A 241 -23.54 18.39 -4.40
N ILE A 242 -22.53 17.52 -4.35
CA ILE A 242 -22.28 16.49 -5.38
C ILE A 242 -23.48 15.55 -5.48
N LEU A 243 -23.96 15.03 -4.35
CA LEU A 243 -25.12 14.13 -4.31
C LEU A 243 -26.41 14.79 -4.81
N ALA A 244 -26.53 16.11 -4.70
CA ALA A 244 -27.64 16.90 -5.24
C ALA A 244 -27.44 17.33 -6.71
N GLY A 245 -26.35 16.94 -7.37
CA GLY A 245 -26.02 17.34 -8.75
C GLY A 245 -25.63 18.82 -8.91
N ARG A 246 -25.22 19.49 -7.83
CA ARG A 246 -24.93 20.93 -7.74
C ARG A 246 -23.43 21.24 -7.83
N TYR A 247 -22.79 20.82 -8.93
CA TYR A 247 -21.33 20.88 -9.09
C TYR A 247 -20.75 22.29 -9.04
N ILE A 248 -21.40 23.28 -9.67
CA ILE A 248 -20.93 24.68 -9.67
C ILE A 248 -20.88 25.23 -8.24
N GLN A 249 -21.91 24.98 -7.44
CA GLN A 249 -21.96 25.40 -6.05
C GLN A 249 -20.90 24.67 -5.21
N ALA A 250 -20.60 23.41 -5.53
CA ALA A 250 -19.56 22.64 -4.86
C ALA A 250 -18.16 23.24 -5.12
N VAL A 251 -17.82 23.54 -6.37
CA VAL A 251 -16.57 24.25 -6.72
C VAL A 251 -16.49 25.60 -6.01
N HIS A 252 -17.58 26.36 -5.99
CA HIS A 252 -17.61 27.65 -5.30
C HIS A 252 -17.33 27.50 -3.80
N ALA A 253 -17.96 26.52 -3.13
CA ALA A 253 -17.75 26.26 -1.71
C ALA A 253 -16.28 25.88 -1.40
N MET A 254 -15.63 25.10 -2.26
CA MET A 254 -14.20 24.79 -2.15
C MET A 254 -13.35 26.05 -2.33
N TRP A 255 -13.61 26.83 -3.37
CA TRP A 255 -12.83 28.00 -3.71
C TRP A 255 -12.92 29.12 -2.65
N THR A 256 -14.07 29.27 -1.98
CA THR A 256 -14.29 30.25 -0.90
C THR A 256 -14.06 29.69 0.51
N SER A 257 -13.43 28.53 0.64
CA SER A 257 -13.27 27.81 1.92
C SER A 257 -12.36 28.49 2.95
N GLY A 258 -11.69 29.58 2.59
CA GLY A 258 -10.75 30.29 3.46
C GLY A 258 -9.39 29.63 3.61
N ILE A 259 -9.11 28.57 2.84
CA ILE A 259 -7.76 27.99 2.75
C ILE A 259 -6.83 29.00 2.08
N ASP A 260 -5.66 29.17 2.68
CA ASP A 260 -4.55 29.95 2.13
C ASP A 260 -3.38 28.99 1.78
N PRO A 261 -2.73 29.12 0.61
CA PRO A 261 -3.20 29.92 -0.53
C PRO A 261 -4.54 29.40 -1.05
N ARG A 262 -5.36 30.31 -1.58
CA ARG A 262 -6.63 29.94 -2.19
C ARG A 262 -6.35 28.94 -3.33
N PRO A 263 -7.04 27.78 -3.38
CA PRO A 263 -6.84 26.81 -4.45
C PRO A 263 -7.25 27.40 -5.80
N GLY A 264 -6.57 26.99 -6.87
CA GLY A 264 -6.98 27.34 -8.23
C GLY A 264 -8.32 26.71 -8.59
N LEU A 265 -9.09 27.35 -9.48
CA LEU A 265 -10.37 26.80 -9.94
C LEU A 265 -10.22 25.42 -10.57
N HIS A 266 -9.15 25.22 -11.36
CA HIS A 266 -8.86 23.94 -11.98
C HIS A 266 -8.62 22.84 -10.93
N ASP A 267 -7.81 23.13 -9.90
CA ASP A 267 -7.54 22.20 -8.81
C ASP A 267 -8.83 21.82 -8.05
N CYS A 268 -9.74 22.78 -7.85
CA CYS A 268 -11.04 22.51 -7.24
C CYS A 268 -11.89 21.56 -8.11
N VAL A 269 -11.90 21.75 -9.43
CA VAL A 269 -12.63 20.87 -10.36
C VAL A 269 -12.05 19.46 -10.35
N GLU A 270 -10.72 19.30 -10.43
CA GLU A 270 -10.08 17.99 -10.39
C GLU A 270 -10.35 17.24 -9.07
N ALA A 271 -10.26 17.94 -7.94
CA ALA A 271 -10.60 17.37 -6.64
C ALA A 271 -12.08 16.98 -6.55
N LEU A 272 -12.98 17.78 -7.12
CA LEU A 272 -14.40 17.47 -7.19
C LEU A 272 -14.68 16.23 -8.04
N ASP A 273 -14.05 16.11 -9.21
CA ASP A 273 -14.20 14.97 -10.11
C ASP A 273 -13.67 13.67 -9.49
N GLY A 274 -12.53 13.74 -8.79
CA GLY A 274 -12.02 12.64 -7.97
C GLY A 274 -13.05 12.21 -6.93
N ARG A 275 -13.59 13.18 -6.18
CA ARG A 275 -14.57 12.90 -5.12
C ARG A 275 -15.89 12.34 -5.64
N HIS A 276 -16.38 12.84 -6.77
CA HIS A 276 -17.59 12.34 -7.41
C HIS A 276 -17.45 10.86 -7.80
N ARG A 277 -16.31 10.45 -8.37
CA ARG A 277 -16.04 9.03 -8.68
C ARG A 277 -16.07 8.14 -7.44
N GLU A 278 -15.48 8.60 -6.33
CA GLU A 278 -15.50 7.87 -5.06
C GLU A 278 -16.92 7.70 -4.51
N LEU A 279 -17.74 8.76 -4.55
CA LEU A 279 -19.13 8.72 -4.08
C LEU A 279 -20.01 7.83 -4.97
N ALA A 280 -19.86 7.94 -6.30
CA ALA A 280 -20.58 7.11 -7.25
C ALA A 280 -20.31 5.60 -7.03
N GLY A 281 -19.05 5.24 -6.74
CA GLY A 281 -18.68 3.86 -6.40
C GLY A 281 -19.36 3.31 -5.14
N ARG A 282 -19.74 4.18 -4.19
CA ARG A 282 -20.49 3.79 -2.98
C ARG A 282 -22.00 3.69 -3.20
N MET A 283 -22.52 4.42 -4.20
CA MET A 283 -23.94 4.43 -4.53
C MET A 283 -24.34 3.31 -5.50
N ALA A 284 -23.38 2.72 -6.22
CA ALA A 284 -23.65 1.56 -7.08
C ALA A 284 -24.30 0.45 -6.23
N PRO A 285 -25.48 -0.07 -6.61
CA PRO A 285 -26.18 -1.06 -5.82
C PRO A 285 -25.29 -2.29 -5.65
N THR A 286 -25.07 -2.68 -4.39
CA THR A 286 -24.59 -4.02 -4.08
C THR A 286 -25.51 -5.00 -4.80
N GLY A 287 -24.93 -5.92 -5.57
CA GLY A 287 -25.66 -6.76 -6.53
C GLY A 287 -26.92 -7.43 -5.97
N PRO A 288 -27.85 -7.85 -6.84
CA PRO A 288 -29.14 -8.37 -6.41
C PRO A 288 -28.92 -9.51 -5.38
N PRO A 289 -29.72 -9.56 -4.30
CA PRO A 289 -29.66 -10.65 -3.35
C PRO A 289 -29.78 -11.95 -4.12
N GLY A 290 -28.81 -12.85 -3.92
CA GLY A 290 -28.74 -14.14 -4.60
C GLY A 290 -30.13 -14.75 -4.62
N ARG A 291 -30.64 -15.04 -5.83
CA ARG A 291 -31.90 -15.74 -6.02
C ARG A 291 -31.84 -16.98 -5.13
N GLY A 292 -32.68 -16.99 -4.09
CA GLY A 292 -32.85 -18.16 -3.24
C GLY A 292 -33.11 -19.38 -4.11
N GLU A 293 -32.39 -20.46 -3.82
CA GLU A 293 -32.66 -21.77 -4.37
C GLU A 293 -34.17 -22.06 -4.29
N PRO A 294 -34.84 -22.38 -5.40
CA PRO A 294 -36.20 -22.90 -5.33
C PRO A 294 -36.16 -24.26 -4.64
N GLY A 295 -37.03 -24.39 -3.63
CA GLY A 295 -37.02 -25.47 -2.67
C GLY A 295 -37.04 -26.88 -3.28
N ARG A 296 -36.25 -27.76 -2.66
CA ARG A 296 -36.33 -29.20 -2.84
C ARG A 296 -37.76 -29.66 -2.54
N GLY A 297 -38.34 -30.36 -3.51
CA GLY A 297 -39.73 -30.76 -3.59
C GLY A 297 -40.24 -31.60 -2.42
N ARG A 298 -41.51 -31.32 -2.06
CA ARG A 298 -42.38 -32.25 -1.34
C ARG A 298 -42.80 -33.42 -2.27
N PRO A 299 -43.04 -34.63 -1.71
CA PRO A 299 -43.35 -35.83 -2.47
C PRO A 299 -44.76 -35.79 -3.08
N ARG A 300 -44.86 -36.24 -4.34
CA ARG A 300 -46.11 -36.44 -5.09
C ARG A 300 -46.99 -37.50 -4.42
N THR A 301 -48.20 -37.10 -4.07
CA THR A 301 -49.33 -38.00 -3.79
C THR A 301 -49.82 -38.67 -5.09
N ALA A 302 -50.06 -39.98 -5.01
CA ALA A 302 -50.55 -40.81 -6.11
C ALA A 302 -52.06 -40.58 -6.39
N PRO A 303 -52.53 -40.75 -7.64
CA PRO A 303 -53.94 -40.58 -7.97
C PRO A 303 -54.77 -41.85 -7.68
N ARG A 304 -55.95 -41.62 -7.11
CA ARG A 304 -57.02 -42.61 -6.91
C ARG A 304 -57.56 -43.09 -8.27
N SER A 305 -57.49 -44.39 -8.51
CA SER A 305 -58.25 -45.08 -9.56
C SER A 305 -59.72 -45.25 -9.15
N ARG A 306 -60.63 -44.61 -9.88
CA ARG A 306 -62.07 -44.92 -9.87
C ARG A 306 -62.45 -45.50 -11.23
N GLY A 307 -63.12 -46.64 -11.23
CA GLY A 307 -64.08 -47.02 -12.26
C GLY A 307 -63.87 -48.40 -12.88
N ARG A 308 -64.70 -49.37 -12.48
CA ARG A 308 -65.67 -49.98 -13.41
C ARG A 308 -66.71 -50.83 -12.67
N ARG A 309 -67.98 -50.54 -12.99
CA ARG A 309 -69.18 -51.35 -12.74
C ARG A 309 -69.35 -52.38 -13.87
N GLY A 310 -70.04 -53.46 -13.54
CA GLY A 310 -70.67 -54.46 -14.42
C GLY A 310 -70.52 -55.83 -13.74
N GLY A 311 -71.54 -56.56 -13.31
CA GLY A 311 -72.97 -56.56 -13.62
C GLY A 311 -73.35 -57.94 -14.21
N LEU A 312 -74.30 -58.63 -13.55
CA LEU A 312 -75.08 -59.81 -14.01
C LEU A 312 -74.30 -61.15 -14.06
N GLY A 313 -74.83 -62.31 -13.64
CA GLY A 313 -76.13 -62.68 -13.09
C GLY A 313 -76.23 -64.21 -12.95
N ARG A 314 -77.27 -64.63 -12.20
CA ARG A 314 -77.78 -66.00 -11.93
C ARG A 314 -76.99 -66.86 -10.95
#